data_AF-A0A960JDZ3-F1
#
_entry.id   AF-A0A960JDZ3-F1
#
_cell.length_a   1.000
_cell.length_b   1.000
_cell.length_c   1.000
_cell.angle_alpha   90.00
_cell.angle_beta   90.00
_cell.angle_gamma   90.00
#
_symmetry.space_group_name_H-M   'P 1'
#
loop_
_entity.id
_entity.type
_entity.pdbx_description
1 polymer ?
#
loop_
_entity_poly.entity_id
_entity_poly.type
_entity_poly.pdbx_seq_one_letter_code
_entity_poly.pdbx_strand_id
1 'polypeptide(L)'
;MAAALHRRDVLKLGAFALATATVPARAAAPAASTRLLLRYRTNAESLARLIPPGLAPGADPLVDVEIEWFEPQKADILAPKPYGIALFSVAVEHEGTPGRLLVAAYASNDRARLVGREAEGMPVKDALVEVASGEQIAAKITRRGETLFALESGFIVDEPAEAPETPPYLAPVFTLDPDWRGDVVRPGAALWKIEASTAERTLEASQPKAELLYASPGDPLVELPIEETVGCWALMGEPSPAPAPEKIADLDSKAFNAWAPLRFDRPVDRERFWTPAGWREQTTAFRFTDAEIERYHSRKEIRFEPLEIVEIDAMISREAHEALVPPICRTAGRPMIKMLGLRVGGGDLSPVPYSEAWLFAFTITANRMAWYAVSHIVGEGGDLTFGRDVFGYPSKSGAPDIVVTPVDFSMSVKRMGREVAFADGPFHGFSTGTSLAQLPMVSLRARAGGKGAELVYQMWTFQGRRNRVDPAAFQMAFAADPAPGLEQRPDPWYELGSTQPAMLSVMENAVMQRTPGEVVAELPQFEEFYRERCDGVLPWEARPAKLAQPTMLARPAGASS
;
A
#
# COMPACT_ATOMS: atom_id res chain seq x y z
N MET A 1 52.25 24.60 -10.54
CA MET A 1 51.85 23.18 -10.73
C MET A 1 50.56 22.95 -9.98
N ALA A 2 49.60 22.29 -10.65
CA ALA A 2 48.26 21.91 -10.19
C ALA A 2 47.22 23.04 -10.03
N ALA A 3 46.28 23.04 -10.98
CA ALA A 3 45.21 24.00 -11.18
C ALA A 3 43.96 23.63 -10.37
N ALA A 4 43.40 24.62 -9.69
CA ALA A 4 42.02 24.62 -9.22
C ALA A 4 41.13 25.13 -10.36
N LEU A 5 40.16 24.32 -10.79
CA LEU A 5 39.19 24.72 -11.81
C LEU A 5 37.80 24.89 -11.18
N HIS A 6 37.26 26.08 -11.48
CA HIS A 6 35.96 26.62 -11.15
C HIS A 6 34.78 25.67 -11.40
N ARG A 7 33.84 25.65 -10.46
CA ARG A 7 32.40 25.45 -10.72
C ARG A 7 31.66 26.69 -10.25
N ARG A 8 31.57 27.68 -11.13
CA ARG A 8 30.52 28.70 -11.18
C ARG A 8 29.95 28.65 -12.59
N ASP A 9 28.65 28.89 -12.69
CA ASP A 9 27.84 28.97 -13.91
C ASP A 9 27.26 27.63 -14.40
N VAL A 10 26.05 27.29 -13.91
CA VAL A 10 24.83 27.02 -14.71
C VAL A 10 23.68 26.86 -13.71
N LEU A 11 22.76 27.84 -13.69
CA LEU A 11 21.31 27.77 -13.38
C LEU A 11 20.83 29.17 -12.94
N LYS A 12 20.75 30.08 -13.92
CA LYS A 12 19.77 31.15 -13.89
C LYS A 12 18.51 30.61 -14.59
N LEU A 13 17.65 29.94 -13.83
CA LEU A 13 16.25 29.75 -14.21
C LEU A 13 15.44 30.69 -13.32
N GLY A 14 14.57 31.47 -13.95
CA GLY A 14 13.81 32.54 -13.32
C GLY A 14 13.00 32.04 -12.14
N ALA A 15 13.07 32.79 -11.03
CA ALA A 15 12.14 32.66 -9.93
C ALA A 15 10.72 32.97 -10.43
N PHE A 16 9.99 31.94 -10.81
CA PHE A 16 8.53 31.99 -10.77
C PHE A 16 8.14 31.84 -9.31
N ALA A 17 7.46 32.85 -8.77
CA ALA A 17 6.80 32.75 -7.49
C ALA A 17 5.75 31.63 -7.59
N LEU A 18 6.05 30.45 -7.01
CA LEU A 18 5.05 29.45 -6.70
C LEU A 18 4.07 30.11 -5.73
N ALA A 19 2.90 30.50 -6.24
CA ALA A 19 1.74 30.70 -5.40
C ALA A 19 1.41 29.33 -4.81
N THR A 20 1.82 29.07 -3.57
CA THR A 20 1.29 27.98 -2.79
C THR A 20 -0.21 28.17 -2.75
N ALA A 21 -0.97 27.33 -3.46
CA ALA A 21 -2.41 27.24 -3.28
C ALA A 21 -2.67 26.83 -1.83
N THR A 22 -2.81 27.81 -0.94
CA THR A 22 -3.22 27.61 0.43
C THR A 22 -4.69 27.22 0.40
N VAL A 23 -4.97 25.95 0.70
CA VAL A 23 -6.32 25.50 1.05
C VAL A 23 -6.83 26.42 2.17
N PRO A 24 -7.95 27.14 2.00
CA PRO A 24 -8.41 28.11 2.99
C PRO A 24 -8.61 27.40 4.34
N ALA A 25 -8.08 28.02 5.40
CA ALA A 25 -7.97 27.46 6.76
C ALA A 25 -9.32 27.19 7.48
N ARG A 26 -10.44 27.18 6.75
CA ARG A 26 -11.78 26.90 7.30
C ARG A 26 -12.76 26.44 6.22
N ALA A 27 -12.40 25.42 5.44
CA ALA A 27 -13.36 24.72 4.59
C ALA A 27 -14.31 23.87 5.45
N ALA A 28 -15.59 23.81 5.07
CA ALA A 28 -16.53 22.87 5.67
C ALA A 28 -16.23 21.46 5.14
N ALA A 29 -16.48 20.43 5.95
CA ALA A 29 -16.45 19.06 5.49
C ALA A 29 -17.51 18.87 4.38
N PRO A 30 -17.20 18.15 3.29
CA PRO A 30 -18.15 17.89 2.21
C PRO A 30 -19.39 17.13 2.67
N ALA A 31 -20.45 17.22 1.85
CA ALA A 31 -21.63 16.38 2.02
C ALA A 31 -21.22 14.88 1.98
N ALA A 32 -22.05 14.02 2.57
CA ALA A 32 -21.72 12.62 2.94
C ALA A 32 -21.14 11.71 1.82
N SER A 33 -21.18 12.13 0.56
CA SER A 33 -20.40 11.55 -0.54
C SER A 33 -20.26 12.58 -1.67
N THR A 34 -19.21 13.40 -1.64
CA THR A 34 -18.89 14.28 -2.77
C THR A 34 -17.85 13.59 -3.65
N ARG A 35 -18.18 13.44 -4.93
CA ARG A 35 -17.26 12.94 -5.95
C ARG A 35 -17.04 14.03 -7.00
N LEU A 36 -15.79 14.24 -7.37
CA LEU A 36 -15.41 15.04 -8.53
C LEU A 36 -14.95 14.12 -9.64
N LEU A 37 -15.35 14.43 -10.86
CA LEU A 37 -14.79 13.84 -12.07
C LEU A 37 -14.21 14.97 -12.93
N LEU A 38 -12.90 14.97 -13.14
CA LEU A 38 -12.23 15.82 -14.11
C LEU A 38 -11.88 14.97 -15.33
N ARG A 39 -12.23 15.43 -16.54
CA ARG A 39 -11.78 14.84 -17.80
C ARG A 39 -10.87 15.81 -18.53
N TYR A 40 -9.72 15.34 -18.99
CA TYR A 40 -8.80 16.13 -19.81
C TYR A 40 -8.17 15.32 -20.94
N ARG A 41 -7.75 16.00 -22.01
CA ARG A 41 -6.91 15.44 -23.07
C ARG A 41 -5.44 15.49 -22.66
N THR A 42 -4.73 14.42 -22.93
CA THR A 42 -3.30 14.28 -22.68
C THR A 42 -2.54 13.92 -23.95
N ASN A 43 -1.21 13.84 -23.82
CA ASN A 43 -0.33 13.43 -24.90
C ASN A 43 -0.57 11.95 -25.28
N ALA A 44 -1.05 11.72 -26.51
CA ALA A 44 -1.40 10.39 -26.99
C ALA A 44 -0.25 9.38 -26.98
N GLU A 45 0.97 9.82 -27.35
CA GLU A 45 2.15 8.95 -27.32
C GLU A 45 2.49 8.53 -25.89
N SER A 46 2.35 9.43 -24.92
CA SER A 46 2.65 9.15 -23.52
C SER A 46 1.63 8.20 -22.90
N LEU A 47 0.34 8.43 -23.15
CA LEU A 47 -0.73 7.52 -22.75
C LEU A 47 -0.53 6.12 -23.33
N ALA A 48 -0.19 6.00 -24.61
CA ALA A 48 0.04 4.70 -25.25
C ALA A 48 1.16 3.89 -24.57
N ARG A 49 2.20 4.55 -24.04
CA ARG A 49 3.26 3.88 -23.28
C ARG A 49 2.85 3.44 -21.87
N LEU A 50 1.63 3.74 -21.41
CA LEU A 50 1.03 3.29 -20.13
C LEU A 50 0.04 2.13 -20.30
N ILE A 51 -0.20 1.68 -21.53
CA ILE A 51 -1.15 0.61 -21.81
C ILE A 51 -0.45 -0.76 -21.86
N PRO A 52 -0.87 -1.73 -21.04
CA PRO A 52 -0.28 -3.05 -21.00
C PRO A 52 -0.68 -3.91 -22.21
N PRO A 53 0.04 -5.01 -22.48
CA PRO A 53 -0.30 -5.95 -23.55
C PRO A 53 -1.74 -6.45 -23.46
N GLY A 54 -2.37 -6.65 -24.61
CA GLY A 54 -3.79 -7.06 -24.69
C GLY A 54 -4.78 -5.89 -24.64
N LEU A 55 -4.33 -4.66 -24.40
CA LEU A 55 -5.13 -3.45 -24.53
C LEU A 55 -4.54 -2.54 -25.63
N ALA A 56 -5.39 -1.72 -26.24
CA ALA A 56 -5.01 -0.65 -27.16
C ALA A 56 -5.40 0.72 -26.57
N PRO A 57 -4.71 1.82 -26.94
CA PRO A 57 -5.21 3.17 -26.66
C PRO A 57 -6.61 3.39 -27.23
N GLY A 58 -7.45 4.09 -26.47
CA GLY A 58 -8.73 4.57 -26.98
C GLY A 58 -8.54 5.56 -28.14
N ALA A 59 -9.61 5.82 -28.89
CA ALA A 59 -9.58 6.73 -30.03
C ALA A 59 -9.17 8.16 -29.66
N ASP A 60 -9.57 8.61 -28.47
CA ASP A 60 -9.16 9.89 -27.89
C ASP A 60 -8.21 9.66 -26.69
N PRO A 61 -7.13 10.45 -26.55
CA PRO A 61 -6.20 10.33 -25.43
C PRO A 61 -6.76 11.04 -24.18
N LEU A 62 -7.84 10.49 -23.63
CA LEU A 62 -8.54 11.05 -22.48
C LEU A 62 -8.03 10.44 -21.18
N VAL A 63 -7.96 11.29 -20.16
CA VAL A 63 -7.73 10.92 -18.77
C VAL A 63 -8.92 11.38 -17.94
N ASP A 64 -9.44 10.45 -17.15
CA ASP A 64 -10.44 10.71 -16.12
C ASP A 64 -9.78 10.67 -14.75
N VAL A 65 -9.96 11.74 -13.98
CA VAL A 65 -9.56 11.86 -12.58
C VAL A 65 -10.82 11.89 -11.73
N GLU A 66 -11.10 10.77 -11.05
CA GLU A 66 -12.17 10.70 -10.06
C GLU A 66 -11.58 10.96 -8.68
N ILE A 67 -12.14 11.90 -7.93
CA ILE A 67 -11.75 12.17 -6.54
C ILE A 67 -12.99 12.00 -5.69
N GLU A 68 -12.97 11.00 -4.82
CA GLU A 68 -14.10 10.70 -3.95
C GLU A 68 -13.70 10.98 -2.50
N TRP A 69 -14.61 11.63 -1.78
CA TRP A 69 -14.49 11.84 -0.36
C TRP A 69 -15.54 11.04 0.39
N PHE A 70 -15.08 10.25 1.35
CA PHE A 70 -15.92 9.38 2.15
C PHE A 70 -15.99 9.91 3.57
N GLU A 71 -17.20 10.27 3.99
CA GLU A 71 -17.53 10.62 5.37
C GLU A 71 -18.07 9.38 6.09
N PRO A 72 -17.31 8.69 6.96
CA PRO A 72 -17.76 7.46 7.59
C PRO A 72 -19.04 7.73 8.40
N GLN A 73 -20.16 7.13 7.99
CA GLN A 73 -21.45 7.35 8.65
C GLN A 73 -21.48 6.84 10.10
N LYS A 74 -20.56 5.93 10.46
CA LYS A 74 -20.31 5.36 11.80
C LYS A 74 -18.83 5.05 11.97
N ALA A 75 -18.39 4.78 13.20
CA ALA A 75 -17.04 4.32 13.51
C ALA A 75 -16.71 3.02 12.75
N ASP A 76 -16.14 3.14 11.56
CA ASP A 76 -15.42 2.07 10.87
C ASP A 76 -13.95 2.21 11.30
N ILE A 77 -13.40 1.20 11.95
CA ILE A 77 -12.01 1.30 12.44
C ILE A 77 -11.00 1.44 11.30
N LEU A 78 -11.34 0.95 10.10
CA LEU A 78 -10.51 1.10 8.91
C LEU A 78 -10.68 2.46 8.22
N ALA A 79 -11.71 3.21 8.62
CA ALA A 79 -11.98 4.58 8.20
C ALA A 79 -12.49 5.38 9.41
N PRO A 80 -11.68 5.55 10.47
CA PRO A 80 -12.15 6.17 11.71
C PRO A 80 -12.33 7.69 11.55
N LYS A 81 -11.84 8.21 10.43
CA LYS A 81 -11.92 9.58 9.98
C LYS A 81 -12.33 9.58 8.51
N PRO A 82 -12.86 10.70 8.02
CA PRO A 82 -13.04 10.90 6.60
C PRO A 82 -11.76 10.63 5.83
N TYR A 83 -11.90 10.04 4.66
CA TYR A 83 -10.77 9.69 3.80
C TYR A 83 -11.11 9.96 2.34
N GLY A 84 -10.05 10.23 1.57
CA GLY A 84 -10.16 10.44 0.13
C GLY A 84 -9.58 9.27 -0.64
N ILE A 85 -10.16 9.03 -1.82
CA ILE A 85 -9.55 8.24 -2.88
C ILE A 85 -9.45 9.11 -4.14
N ALA A 86 -8.38 8.95 -4.89
CA ALA A 86 -8.24 9.56 -6.20
C ALA A 86 -7.86 8.49 -7.23
N LEU A 87 -8.59 8.43 -8.33
CA LEU A 87 -8.48 7.43 -9.38
C LEU A 87 -8.12 8.13 -10.69
N PHE A 88 -7.05 7.69 -11.32
CA PHE A 88 -6.60 8.18 -12.63
C PHE A 88 -6.76 7.05 -13.63
N SER A 89 -7.68 7.22 -14.57
CA SER A 89 -7.94 6.24 -15.60
C SER A 89 -7.76 6.82 -16.99
N VAL A 90 -7.28 5.99 -17.93
CA VAL A 90 -7.06 6.38 -19.33
C VAL A 90 -7.98 5.60 -20.25
N ALA A 91 -8.41 6.23 -21.33
CA ALA A 91 -9.22 5.56 -22.35
C ALA A 91 -8.43 4.44 -23.04
N VAL A 92 -9.03 3.24 -23.10
CA VAL A 92 -8.46 2.04 -23.73
C VAL A 92 -9.52 1.29 -24.52
N GLU A 93 -9.07 0.33 -25.32
CA GLU A 93 -9.92 -0.60 -26.04
C GLU A 93 -9.37 -2.03 -25.90
N HIS A 94 -10.27 -3.01 -25.85
CA HIS A 94 -9.95 -4.43 -26.02
C HIS A 94 -10.83 -5.03 -27.10
N GLU A 95 -10.25 -5.43 -28.23
CA GLU A 95 -10.97 -6.11 -29.33
C GLU A 95 -12.25 -5.37 -29.77
N GLY A 96 -12.18 -4.05 -29.96
CA GLY A 96 -13.35 -3.22 -30.30
C GLY A 96 -14.25 -2.84 -29.13
N THR A 97 -13.97 -3.31 -27.90
CA THR A 97 -14.71 -2.93 -26.69
C THR A 97 -14.05 -1.71 -26.05
N PRO A 98 -14.70 -0.53 -26.08
CA PRO A 98 -14.17 0.65 -25.39
C PRO A 98 -14.25 0.48 -23.88
N GLY A 99 -13.27 1.06 -23.19
CA GLY A 99 -13.21 1.02 -21.74
C GLY A 99 -12.18 2.01 -21.19
N ARG A 100 -11.90 1.88 -19.91
CA ARG A 100 -10.88 2.68 -19.23
C ARG A 100 -9.98 1.82 -18.37
N LEU A 101 -8.68 2.10 -18.40
CA LEU A 101 -7.69 1.41 -17.58
C LEU A 101 -7.34 2.31 -16.40
N LEU A 102 -7.52 1.82 -15.19
CA LEU A 102 -7.04 2.49 -13.99
C LEU A 102 -5.52 2.37 -13.91
N VAL A 103 -4.81 3.48 -14.14
CA VAL A 103 -3.34 3.52 -14.18
C VAL A 103 -2.75 3.92 -12.83
N ALA A 104 -3.45 4.76 -12.07
CA ALA A 104 -3.06 5.11 -10.71
C ALA A 104 -4.28 5.25 -9.82
N ALA A 105 -4.17 4.79 -8.58
CA ALA A 105 -5.12 5.09 -7.54
C ALA A 105 -4.35 5.49 -6.27
N TYR A 106 -4.89 6.45 -5.53
CA TYR A 106 -4.28 6.95 -4.30
C TYR A 106 -5.34 7.00 -3.21
N ALA A 107 -5.00 6.52 -2.02
CA ALA A 107 -5.92 6.55 -0.89
C ALA A 107 -5.23 6.95 0.40
N SER A 108 -5.97 7.68 1.24
CA SER A 108 -5.51 8.15 2.54
C SER A 108 -5.81 7.20 3.69
N ASN A 109 -6.39 6.03 3.43
CA ASN A 109 -6.68 5.03 4.46
C ASN A 109 -6.40 3.58 4.03
N ASP A 110 -6.21 2.73 5.04
CA ASP A 110 -5.88 1.31 4.86
C ASP A 110 -6.98 0.53 4.15
N ARG A 111 -8.26 0.84 4.41
CA ARG A 111 -9.38 0.10 3.81
C ARG A 111 -9.51 0.29 2.33
N ALA A 112 -9.45 1.53 1.82
CA ALA A 112 -9.55 1.74 0.37
C ALA A 112 -8.44 1.02 -0.37
N ARG A 113 -7.23 0.99 0.21
CA ARG A 113 -6.11 0.22 -0.35
C ARG A 113 -6.37 -1.28 -0.31
N LEU A 114 -6.79 -1.80 0.83
CA LEU A 114 -7.01 -3.22 1.03
C LEU A 114 -8.12 -3.76 0.12
N VAL A 115 -9.26 -3.07 0.07
CA VAL A 115 -10.38 -3.42 -0.80
C VAL A 115 -9.99 -3.24 -2.25
N GLY A 116 -9.50 -2.05 -2.62
CA GLY A 116 -9.15 -1.74 -4.00
C GLY A 116 -8.13 -2.72 -4.56
N ARG A 117 -7.10 -3.11 -3.81
CA ARG A 117 -6.07 -4.04 -4.29
C ARG A 117 -6.52 -5.50 -4.29
N GLU A 118 -7.05 -5.99 -3.17
CA GLU A 118 -7.25 -7.43 -2.98
C GLU A 118 -8.60 -7.92 -3.50
N ALA A 119 -9.63 -7.09 -3.43
CA ALA A 119 -10.94 -7.39 -3.98
C ALA A 119 -11.08 -6.91 -5.43
N GLU A 120 -10.58 -5.72 -5.73
CA GLU A 120 -10.86 -5.04 -7.01
C GLU A 120 -9.66 -5.03 -7.98
N GLY A 121 -8.46 -5.43 -7.53
CA GLY A 121 -7.26 -5.48 -8.36
C GLY A 121 -6.68 -4.12 -8.76
N MET A 122 -7.15 -3.03 -8.16
CA MET A 122 -6.74 -1.65 -8.42
C MET A 122 -5.29 -1.38 -7.97
N PRO A 123 -4.56 -0.51 -8.66
CA PRO A 123 -3.19 -0.11 -8.31
C PRO A 123 -3.16 0.95 -7.19
N VAL A 124 -3.89 0.73 -6.08
CA VAL A 124 -4.01 1.74 -5.01
C VAL A 124 -2.70 1.90 -4.24
N LYS A 125 -2.21 3.13 -4.13
CA LYS A 125 -1.00 3.55 -3.40
C LYS A 125 -1.34 4.47 -2.23
N ASP A 126 -0.42 4.58 -1.29
CA ASP A 126 -0.50 5.51 -0.17
C ASP A 126 -0.35 6.95 -0.63
N ALA A 127 -1.33 7.80 -0.32
CA ALA A 127 -1.21 9.25 -0.40
C ALA A 127 -2.19 9.92 0.56
N LEU A 128 -1.87 11.11 1.03
CA LEU A 128 -2.84 12.00 1.61
C LEU A 128 -3.68 12.60 0.47
N VAL A 129 -4.98 12.27 0.45
CA VAL A 129 -5.97 12.88 -0.44
C VAL A 129 -6.80 13.81 0.42
N GLU A 130 -6.80 15.10 0.11
CA GLU A 130 -7.52 16.14 0.83
C GLU A 130 -8.59 16.71 -0.09
N VAL A 131 -9.81 16.87 0.42
CA VAL A 131 -10.90 17.52 -0.29
C VAL A 131 -11.48 18.60 0.62
N ALA A 132 -11.58 19.81 0.09
CA ALA A 132 -12.21 20.95 0.72
C ALA A 132 -13.43 21.36 -0.11
N SER A 133 -14.59 21.49 0.53
CA SER A 133 -15.83 21.88 -0.15
C SER A 133 -16.40 23.19 0.38
N GLY A 134 -16.95 23.99 -0.53
CA GLY A 134 -17.72 25.20 -0.30
C GLY A 134 -18.49 25.55 -1.57
N GLU A 135 -18.47 26.80 -2.02
CA GLU A 135 -18.96 27.17 -3.36
C GLU A 135 -18.12 26.57 -4.51
N GLN A 136 -16.90 26.14 -4.17
CA GLN A 136 -15.97 25.44 -5.03
C GLN A 136 -15.48 24.19 -4.29
N ILE A 137 -15.06 23.17 -5.03
CA ILE A 137 -14.37 22.01 -4.46
C ILE A 137 -12.90 22.10 -4.86
N ALA A 138 -12.03 22.05 -3.85
CA ALA A 138 -10.61 21.92 -4.04
C ALA A 138 -10.16 20.54 -3.59
N ALA A 139 -9.29 19.91 -4.38
CA ALA A 139 -8.69 18.62 -4.04
C ALA A 139 -7.18 18.65 -4.19
N LYS A 140 -6.48 17.94 -3.31
CA LYS A 140 -5.03 17.85 -3.29
C LYS A 140 -4.60 16.43 -3.00
N ILE A 141 -3.62 15.94 -3.75
CA ILE A 141 -3.04 14.61 -3.58
C ILE A 141 -1.56 14.78 -3.23
N THR A 142 -1.19 14.42 -2.02
CA THR A 142 0.18 14.51 -1.49
C THR A 142 0.72 13.13 -1.18
N ARG A 143 1.87 12.78 -1.74
CA ARG A 143 2.50 11.48 -1.55
C ARG A 143 3.98 11.67 -1.22
N ARG A 144 4.44 11.01 -0.15
CA ARG A 144 5.84 11.10 0.32
C ARG A 144 6.29 12.55 0.54
N GLY A 145 5.44 13.37 1.15
CA GLY A 145 5.69 14.79 1.40
C GLY A 145 5.50 15.72 0.20
N GLU A 146 5.33 15.20 -1.01
CA GLU A 146 5.24 16.00 -2.24
C GLU A 146 3.82 16.03 -2.81
N THR A 147 3.37 17.18 -3.28
CA THR A 147 2.04 17.31 -3.92
C THR A 147 2.13 16.85 -5.37
N LEU A 148 1.41 15.78 -5.71
CA LEU A 148 1.39 15.22 -7.06
C LEU A 148 0.40 15.96 -7.97
N PHE A 149 -0.77 16.29 -7.42
CA PHE A 149 -1.90 16.82 -8.17
C PHE A 149 -2.72 17.78 -7.30
N ALA A 150 -3.21 18.85 -7.92
CA ALA A 150 -4.17 19.77 -7.33
C ALA A 150 -5.28 20.08 -8.33
N LEU A 151 -6.51 20.22 -7.83
CA LEU A 151 -7.69 20.59 -8.60
C LEU A 151 -8.48 21.65 -7.83
N GLU A 152 -8.85 22.71 -8.52
CA GLU A 152 -9.91 23.64 -8.13
C GLU A 152 -11.02 23.49 -9.15
N SER A 153 -12.21 23.02 -8.74
CA SER A 153 -13.33 22.80 -9.65
C SER A 153 -13.87 24.10 -10.26
N GLY A 154 -13.58 25.24 -9.63
CA GLY A 154 -14.34 26.48 -9.80
C GLY A 154 -15.75 26.35 -9.24
N PHE A 155 -16.68 27.23 -9.65
CA PHE A 155 -18.04 27.23 -9.10
C PHE A 155 -18.84 26.06 -9.64
N ILE A 156 -19.49 25.31 -8.74
CA ILE A 156 -20.47 24.30 -9.13
C ILE A 156 -21.74 25.01 -9.57
N VAL A 157 -22.14 24.79 -10.82
CA VAL A 157 -23.39 25.31 -11.34
C VAL A 157 -24.53 24.43 -10.81
N ASP A 158 -25.53 25.02 -10.15
CA ASP A 158 -26.65 24.26 -9.54
C ASP A 158 -27.68 23.76 -10.58
N GLU A 159 -27.40 23.93 -11.87
CA GLU A 159 -28.20 23.38 -12.96
C GLU A 159 -27.76 21.93 -13.25
N PRO A 160 -28.69 20.96 -13.36
CA PRO A 160 -28.35 19.60 -13.73
C PRO A 160 -27.60 19.55 -15.06
N ALA A 161 -26.47 18.86 -15.08
CA ALA A 161 -25.69 18.58 -16.28
C ALA A 161 -25.92 17.15 -16.75
N GLU A 162 -25.73 16.90 -18.05
CA GLU A 162 -25.66 15.54 -18.57
C GLU A 162 -24.42 14.85 -17.99
N ALA A 163 -24.59 13.63 -17.50
CA ALA A 163 -23.46 12.85 -16.98
C ALA A 163 -22.51 12.51 -18.14
N PRO A 164 -21.20 12.70 -18.00
CA PRO A 164 -20.28 12.28 -19.03
C PRO A 164 -20.38 10.76 -19.21
N GLU A 165 -20.43 10.31 -20.46
CA GLU A 165 -20.37 8.89 -20.75
C GLU A 165 -19.08 8.31 -20.13
N THR A 166 -19.27 7.28 -19.33
CA THR A 166 -18.20 6.66 -18.54
C THR A 166 -18.13 5.18 -18.90
N PRO A 167 -17.21 4.79 -19.79
CA PRO A 167 -17.00 3.41 -20.16
C PRO A 167 -16.65 2.52 -18.95
N PRO A 168 -16.86 1.20 -19.05
CA PRO A 168 -16.46 0.26 -18.01
C PRO A 168 -14.94 0.28 -17.80
N TYR A 169 -14.50 -0.05 -16.60
CA TYR A 169 -13.10 -0.34 -16.34
C TYR A 169 -12.68 -1.66 -16.98
N LEU A 170 -11.54 -1.69 -17.67
CA LEU A 170 -10.87 -2.89 -18.13
C LEU A 170 -9.66 -3.12 -17.23
N ALA A 171 -9.80 -4.04 -16.28
CA ALA A 171 -8.88 -4.26 -15.17
C ALA A 171 -8.04 -5.53 -15.38
N PRO A 172 -6.72 -5.41 -15.60
CA PRO A 172 -5.81 -6.55 -15.55
C PRO A 172 -5.70 -7.09 -14.11
N VAL A 173 -6.07 -8.35 -13.93
CA VAL A 173 -5.98 -9.07 -12.66
C VAL A 173 -4.91 -10.15 -12.75
N PHE A 174 -3.91 -10.07 -11.87
CA PHE A 174 -2.80 -11.01 -11.83
C PHE A 174 -2.26 -11.21 -10.41
N THR A 175 -1.48 -12.28 -10.23
CA THR A 175 -0.80 -12.63 -8.96
C THR A 175 0.71 -12.54 -9.15
N LEU A 176 1.41 -11.97 -8.17
CA LEU A 176 2.87 -11.85 -8.20
C LEU A 176 3.55 -13.15 -7.71
N ASP A 177 4.73 -13.45 -8.24
CA ASP A 177 5.55 -14.55 -7.75
C ASP A 177 6.43 -14.09 -6.57
N PRO A 178 6.42 -14.80 -5.42
CA PRO A 178 7.32 -14.47 -4.32
C PRO A 178 8.79 -14.77 -4.66
N ASP A 179 9.06 -15.58 -5.67
CA ASP A 179 10.40 -15.76 -6.25
C ASP A 179 10.59 -14.85 -7.48
N TRP A 180 11.04 -13.62 -7.24
CA TRP A 180 11.24 -12.61 -8.28
C TRP A 180 12.38 -12.90 -9.26
N ARG A 181 13.11 -14.00 -9.09
CA ARG A 181 14.20 -14.38 -10.01
C ARG A 181 13.67 -15.00 -11.31
N GLY A 182 12.43 -15.46 -11.29
CA GLY A 182 11.70 -15.95 -12.45
C GLY A 182 10.74 -14.89 -13.02
N ASP A 183 9.67 -15.33 -13.64
CA ASP A 183 8.61 -14.41 -14.09
C ASP A 183 7.96 -13.73 -12.87
N VAL A 184 7.85 -12.40 -12.90
CA VAL A 184 7.28 -11.60 -11.81
C VAL A 184 5.78 -11.87 -11.63
N VAL A 185 5.08 -12.17 -12.72
CA VAL A 185 3.65 -12.47 -12.75
C VAL A 185 3.45 -13.97 -12.95
N ARG A 186 2.69 -14.59 -12.04
CA ARG A 186 2.34 -16.02 -12.14
C ARG A 186 1.37 -16.28 -13.29
N PRO A 187 1.32 -17.52 -13.81
CA PRO A 187 0.30 -17.93 -14.78
C PRO A 187 -1.11 -17.67 -14.29
N GLY A 188 -2.00 -17.22 -15.21
CA GLY A 188 -3.41 -16.96 -14.93
C GLY A 188 -3.77 -15.48 -14.80
N ALA A 189 -2.99 -14.58 -15.41
CA ALA A 189 -3.42 -13.20 -15.60
C ALA A 189 -4.69 -13.16 -16.46
N ALA A 190 -5.61 -12.25 -16.14
CA ALA A 190 -6.92 -12.15 -16.80
C ALA A 190 -7.37 -10.70 -16.91
N LEU A 191 -8.13 -10.38 -17.95
CA LEU A 191 -8.78 -9.08 -18.12
C LEU A 191 -10.22 -9.16 -17.63
N TRP A 192 -10.58 -8.24 -16.74
CA TRP A 192 -11.93 -8.12 -16.19
C TRP A 192 -12.58 -6.82 -16.64
N LYS A 193 -13.85 -6.92 -17.02
CA LYS A 193 -14.72 -5.79 -17.26
C LYS A 193 -15.49 -5.48 -15.99
N ILE A 194 -15.43 -4.23 -15.56
CA ILE A 194 -16.03 -3.73 -14.33
C ILE A 194 -16.89 -2.51 -14.68
N GLU A 195 -18.21 -2.63 -14.54
CA GLU A 195 -19.13 -1.54 -14.85
C GLU A 195 -18.98 -0.40 -13.83
N ALA A 196 -19.02 0.84 -14.32
CA ALA A 196 -18.96 2.02 -13.46
C ALA A 196 -20.30 2.28 -12.78
N SER A 197 -20.28 2.70 -11.52
CA SER A 197 -21.48 3.17 -10.84
C SER A 197 -21.98 4.48 -11.44
N THR A 198 -23.29 4.63 -11.59
CA THR A 198 -23.91 5.89 -12.02
C THR A 198 -24.20 6.80 -10.82
N ALA A 199 -24.13 8.12 -11.04
CA ALA A 199 -24.54 9.12 -10.07
C ALA A 199 -26.04 9.41 -10.18
N GLU A 200 -26.69 9.82 -9.09
CA GLU A 200 -28.09 10.25 -9.11
C GLU A 200 -28.23 11.66 -9.71
N ARG A 201 -27.25 12.54 -9.44
CA ARG A 201 -27.23 13.90 -9.95
C ARG A 201 -25.82 14.29 -10.36
N THR A 202 -25.70 14.93 -11.52
CA THR A 202 -24.46 15.47 -12.05
C THR A 202 -24.58 16.99 -12.18
N LEU A 203 -23.57 17.70 -11.70
CA LEU A 203 -23.46 19.16 -11.79
C LEU A 203 -22.16 19.51 -12.47
N GLU A 204 -22.19 20.45 -13.41
CA GLU A 204 -20.99 20.91 -14.09
C GLU A 204 -20.27 21.96 -13.24
N ALA A 205 -18.94 21.89 -13.22
CA ALA A 205 -18.09 22.85 -12.55
C ALA A 205 -17.49 23.82 -13.58
N SER A 206 -17.58 25.10 -13.28
CA SER A 206 -17.15 26.17 -14.19
C SER A 206 -15.65 26.43 -14.08
N GLN A 207 -14.95 26.43 -15.22
CA GLN A 207 -13.52 26.80 -15.31
C GLN A 207 -12.59 26.04 -14.34
N PRO A 208 -12.61 24.69 -14.36
CA PRO A 208 -11.73 23.90 -13.52
C PRO A 208 -10.25 24.23 -13.81
N LYS A 209 -9.47 24.37 -12.74
CA LYS A 209 -8.01 24.49 -12.79
C LYS A 209 -7.41 23.24 -12.19
N ALA A 210 -6.68 22.49 -13.00
CA ALA A 210 -6.01 21.28 -12.57
C ALA A 210 -4.53 21.39 -12.91
N GLU A 211 -3.68 21.00 -11.97
CA GLU A 211 -2.24 21.07 -12.11
C GLU A 211 -1.57 19.77 -11.64
N LEU A 212 -0.62 19.30 -12.44
CA LEU A 212 0.33 18.27 -12.06
C LEU A 212 1.60 18.94 -11.54
N LEU A 213 1.85 18.82 -10.24
CA LEU A 213 2.84 19.66 -9.56
C LEU A 213 4.19 18.96 -9.38
N TYR A 214 4.21 17.65 -9.11
CA TYR A 214 5.44 16.90 -8.87
C TYR A 214 5.61 15.67 -9.77
N ALA A 215 6.84 15.52 -10.26
CA ALA A 215 7.31 14.41 -11.06
C ALA A 215 7.95 13.33 -10.18
N SER A 216 7.16 12.52 -9.49
CA SER A 216 7.69 11.37 -8.73
C SER A 216 8.07 10.22 -9.68
N PRO A 217 9.30 9.68 -9.62
CA PRO A 217 9.67 8.49 -10.40
C PRO A 217 8.86 7.23 -10.09
N GLY A 218 8.17 7.21 -8.95
CA GLY A 218 7.27 6.12 -8.57
C GLY A 218 5.82 6.32 -9.02
N ASP A 219 5.48 7.47 -9.60
CA ASP A 219 4.10 7.85 -9.91
C ASP A 219 3.93 8.18 -11.41
N PRO A 220 2.89 7.63 -12.05
CA PRO A 220 2.73 7.72 -13.51
C PRO A 220 2.11 9.02 -13.99
N LEU A 221 1.61 9.85 -13.06
CA LEU A 221 0.84 11.05 -13.41
C LEU A 221 1.61 12.01 -14.29
N VAL A 222 2.92 11.96 -14.17
CA VAL A 222 3.83 12.81 -14.92
C VAL A 222 4.02 12.39 -16.38
N GLU A 223 3.49 11.23 -16.78
CA GLU A 223 3.34 10.80 -18.17
C GLU A 223 2.02 11.30 -18.79
N LEU A 224 1.15 11.91 -17.98
CA LEU A 224 -0.19 12.31 -18.36
C LEU A 224 -0.34 13.84 -18.27
N PRO A 225 0.46 14.64 -19.00
CA PRO A 225 0.32 16.10 -18.94
C PRO A 225 -1.11 16.53 -19.29
N ILE A 226 -1.62 17.53 -18.59
CA ILE A 226 -2.92 18.13 -18.89
C ILE A 226 -2.73 19.08 -20.06
N GLU A 227 -3.13 18.69 -21.27
CA GLU A 227 -3.04 19.54 -22.47
C GLU A 227 -4.28 20.42 -22.62
N GLU A 228 -5.46 19.85 -22.38
CA GLU A 228 -6.74 20.55 -22.47
C GLU A 228 -7.76 19.94 -21.49
N THR A 229 -8.35 20.75 -20.62
CA THR A 229 -9.47 20.30 -19.79
C THR A 229 -10.74 20.22 -20.63
N VAL A 230 -11.35 19.02 -20.68
CA VAL A 230 -12.61 18.77 -21.39
C VAL A 230 -13.80 19.20 -20.53
N GLY A 231 -13.76 18.88 -19.24
CA GLY A 231 -14.82 19.25 -18.31
C GLY A 231 -14.54 18.75 -16.89
N CYS A 232 -15.31 19.28 -15.95
CA CYS A 232 -15.27 18.86 -14.56
C CYS A 232 -16.70 18.79 -14.03
N TRP A 233 -17.03 17.72 -13.31
CA TRP A 233 -18.36 17.45 -12.80
C TRP A 233 -18.31 17.08 -11.32
N ALA A 234 -19.28 17.59 -10.57
CA ALA A 234 -19.61 17.07 -9.24
C ALA A 234 -20.70 16.00 -9.39
N LEU A 235 -20.37 14.77 -8.98
CA LEU A 235 -21.27 13.63 -9.00
C LEU A 235 -21.84 13.42 -7.60
N MET A 236 -23.14 13.64 -7.46
CA MET A 236 -23.86 13.66 -6.19
C MET A 236 -24.80 12.45 -6.09
N GLY A 237 -25.06 12.03 -4.85
CA GLY A 237 -25.94 10.89 -4.54
C GLY A 237 -25.17 9.59 -4.29
N GLU A 238 -25.89 8.56 -3.86
CA GLU A 238 -25.31 7.24 -3.66
C GLU A 238 -25.06 6.58 -5.02
N PRO A 239 -23.86 6.02 -5.27
CA PRO A 239 -23.62 5.27 -6.48
C PRO A 239 -24.55 4.07 -6.57
N SER A 240 -25.15 3.89 -7.75
CA SER A 240 -25.94 2.68 -8.03
C SER A 240 -25.06 1.44 -7.90
N PRO A 241 -25.60 0.31 -7.39
CA PRO A 241 -24.84 -0.93 -7.32
C PRO A 241 -24.45 -1.37 -8.73
N ALA A 242 -23.14 -1.49 -8.97
CA ALA A 242 -22.64 -1.98 -10.24
C ALA A 242 -22.92 -3.50 -10.37
N PRO A 243 -23.18 -3.99 -11.59
CA PRO A 243 -23.16 -5.41 -11.91
C PRO A 243 -21.89 -6.11 -11.41
N ALA A 244 -21.96 -7.43 -11.26
CA ALA A 244 -20.81 -8.23 -10.91
C ALA A 244 -19.72 -8.11 -12.01
N PRO A 245 -18.43 -8.01 -11.64
CA PRO A 245 -17.33 -8.05 -12.60
C PRO A 245 -17.38 -9.28 -13.50
N GLU A 246 -17.04 -9.09 -14.77
CA GLU A 246 -17.01 -10.14 -15.78
C GLU A 246 -15.57 -10.38 -16.26
N LYS A 247 -15.11 -11.63 -16.27
CA LYS A 247 -13.84 -11.97 -16.94
C LYS A 247 -14.07 -12.03 -18.45
N ILE A 248 -13.40 -11.16 -19.20
CA ILE A 248 -13.58 -11.06 -20.66
C ILE A 248 -12.44 -11.68 -21.47
N ALA A 249 -11.23 -11.80 -20.91
CA ALA A 249 -10.10 -12.44 -21.59
C ALA A 249 -9.07 -13.05 -20.63
N ASP A 250 -8.30 -14.00 -21.13
CA ASP A 250 -7.02 -14.42 -20.54
C ASP A 250 -5.90 -13.53 -21.08
N LEU A 251 -4.94 -13.18 -20.22
CA LEU A 251 -3.80 -12.35 -20.57
C LEU A 251 -2.52 -13.18 -20.54
N ASP A 252 -1.55 -12.84 -21.39
CA ASP A 252 -0.22 -13.43 -21.33
C ASP A 252 0.53 -12.91 -20.09
N SER A 253 0.54 -13.71 -19.03
CA SER A 253 1.27 -13.40 -17.79
C SER A 253 2.72 -12.96 -18.03
N LYS A 254 3.41 -13.57 -18.99
CA LYS A 254 4.82 -13.25 -19.26
C LYS A 254 4.97 -11.87 -19.88
N ALA A 255 4.09 -11.51 -20.82
CA ALA A 255 4.06 -10.17 -21.40
C ALA A 255 3.74 -9.09 -20.34
N PHE A 256 3.01 -9.46 -19.30
CA PHE A 256 2.68 -8.59 -18.16
C PHE A 256 3.82 -8.39 -17.16
N ASN A 257 4.90 -9.16 -17.19
CA ASN A 257 6.02 -9.01 -16.25
C ASN A 257 6.57 -7.58 -16.22
N ALA A 258 6.71 -6.96 -17.40
CA ALA A 258 7.20 -5.59 -17.52
C ALA A 258 6.25 -4.57 -16.87
N TRP A 259 4.97 -4.92 -16.73
CA TRP A 259 3.87 -4.08 -16.26
C TRP A 259 3.42 -4.40 -14.83
N ALA A 260 4.01 -5.39 -14.18
CA ALA A 260 3.75 -5.71 -12.78
C ALA A 260 3.85 -4.47 -11.86
N PRO A 261 4.81 -3.53 -12.06
CA PRO A 261 4.88 -2.30 -11.26
C PRO A 261 3.68 -1.38 -11.40
N LEU A 262 2.77 -1.57 -12.36
CA LEU A 262 1.50 -0.83 -12.39
C LEU A 262 0.81 -0.87 -11.02
N ARG A 263 0.90 -2.00 -10.32
CA ARG A 263 0.31 -2.18 -9.00
C ARG A 263 1.13 -1.58 -7.86
N PHE A 264 2.44 -1.36 -7.96
CA PHE A 264 3.25 -0.97 -6.80
C PHE A 264 4.29 0.10 -7.18
N ASP A 265 5.16 0.48 -6.26
CA ASP A 265 6.26 1.36 -6.62
C ASP A 265 7.34 0.60 -7.38
N ARG A 266 7.98 1.24 -8.35
CA ARG A 266 9.19 0.71 -8.95
C ARG A 266 10.22 0.39 -7.84
N PRO A 267 10.89 -0.78 -7.88
CA PRO A 267 11.98 -1.11 -6.98
C PRO A 267 13.03 -0.01 -6.96
N VAL A 268 13.56 0.24 -5.76
CA VAL A 268 14.66 1.15 -5.52
C VAL A 268 15.96 0.34 -5.63
N ASP A 269 17.06 0.99 -5.99
CA ASP A 269 18.40 0.42 -5.86
C ASP A 269 19.29 1.48 -5.18
N ARG A 270 19.84 1.14 -4.01
CA ARG A 270 20.76 2.01 -3.25
C ARG A 270 20.24 3.45 -3.10
N GLU A 271 19.06 3.59 -2.50
CA GLU A 271 18.42 4.89 -2.17
C GLU A 271 17.98 5.72 -3.39
N ARG A 272 18.03 5.17 -4.60
CA ARG A 272 17.55 5.84 -5.81
C ARG A 272 16.50 5.02 -6.51
N PHE A 273 15.40 5.69 -6.88
CA PHE A 273 14.45 5.10 -7.82
C PHE A 273 15.16 4.72 -9.11
N TRP A 274 14.75 3.59 -9.67
CA TRP A 274 15.28 3.18 -10.95
C TRP A 274 14.83 4.13 -12.06
N THR A 275 15.74 5.00 -12.45
CA THR A 275 15.57 5.96 -13.55
C THR A 275 16.77 5.78 -14.49
N PRO A 276 16.64 5.05 -15.61
CA PRO A 276 17.73 4.92 -16.57
C PRO A 276 18.03 6.28 -17.22
N ALA A 277 19.24 6.41 -17.77
CA ALA A 277 19.58 7.56 -18.60
C ALA A 277 18.61 7.65 -19.79
N GLY A 278 18.03 8.83 -20.04
CA GLY A 278 17.00 9.00 -21.06
C GLY A 278 15.58 8.59 -20.61
N TRP A 279 15.33 8.47 -19.30
CA TRP A 279 13.97 8.53 -18.78
C TRP A 279 13.49 9.99 -18.82
N ARG A 280 12.38 10.34 -19.46
CA ARG A 280 11.25 9.53 -19.99
C ARG A 280 11.25 9.29 -21.50
N GLU A 281 12.30 9.68 -22.20
CA GLU A 281 12.33 9.51 -23.66
C GLU A 281 12.33 8.03 -24.10
N GLN A 282 12.81 7.12 -23.24
CA GLN A 282 13.06 5.71 -23.59
C GLN A 282 12.27 4.67 -22.79
N THR A 283 11.67 5.05 -21.65
CA THR A 283 10.92 4.13 -20.78
C THR A 283 9.87 4.89 -19.95
N THR A 284 9.01 4.16 -19.23
CA THR A 284 7.94 4.75 -18.42
C THR A 284 8.00 4.44 -16.95
N ALA A 285 7.24 5.18 -16.15
CA ALA A 285 7.05 4.87 -14.73
C ALA A 285 6.47 3.46 -14.47
N PHE A 286 5.83 2.83 -15.46
CA PHE A 286 5.16 1.52 -15.30
C PHE A 286 5.88 0.33 -15.91
N ARG A 287 6.53 0.55 -17.05
CA ARG A 287 7.07 -0.55 -17.84
C ARG A 287 8.56 -0.69 -17.56
N PHE A 288 8.99 -1.83 -17.02
CA PHE A 288 10.40 -2.15 -17.00
C PHE A 288 10.95 -2.38 -18.41
N THR A 289 12.15 -1.88 -18.68
CA THR A 289 12.94 -2.33 -19.83
C THR A 289 13.46 -3.75 -19.60
N ASP A 290 13.87 -4.45 -20.66
CA ASP A 290 14.41 -5.81 -20.53
C ASP A 290 15.65 -5.87 -19.63
N ALA A 291 16.52 -4.86 -19.71
CA ALA A 291 17.68 -4.73 -18.82
C ALA A 291 17.26 -4.47 -17.36
N GLU A 292 16.13 -3.78 -17.16
CA GLU A 292 15.56 -3.60 -15.82
C GLU A 292 14.99 -4.92 -15.28
N ILE A 293 14.30 -5.69 -16.09
CA ILE A 293 13.81 -7.02 -15.70
C ILE A 293 14.99 -7.94 -15.36
N GLU A 294 16.02 -7.99 -16.21
CA GLU A 294 17.20 -8.83 -15.99
C GLU A 294 17.93 -8.47 -14.68
N ARG A 295 18.16 -7.17 -14.42
CA ARG A 295 18.78 -6.76 -13.16
C ARG A 295 17.86 -7.05 -11.97
N TYR A 296 16.55 -6.91 -12.09
CA TYR A 296 15.61 -7.31 -11.02
C TYR A 296 15.70 -8.82 -10.75
N HIS A 297 15.68 -9.67 -11.78
CA HIS A 297 15.81 -11.12 -11.65
C HIS A 297 17.17 -11.54 -11.08
N SER A 298 18.23 -10.77 -11.34
CA SER A 298 19.56 -11.03 -10.81
C SER A 298 19.70 -10.76 -9.30
N ARG A 299 18.73 -10.06 -8.68
CA ARG A 299 18.76 -9.74 -7.26
C ARG A 299 18.65 -11.02 -6.43
N LYS A 300 19.67 -11.26 -5.59
CA LYS A 300 19.68 -12.38 -4.64
C LYS A 300 18.93 -12.08 -3.35
N GLU A 301 18.72 -10.80 -3.08
CA GLU A 301 18.15 -10.29 -1.84
C GLU A 301 17.60 -8.88 -2.03
N ILE A 302 16.72 -8.48 -1.12
CA ILE A 302 16.29 -7.10 -0.88
C ILE A 302 17.00 -6.63 0.38
N ARG A 303 17.66 -5.47 0.32
CA ARG A 303 18.53 -4.95 1.38
C ARG A 303 17.99 -3.65 2.00
N PHE A 304 18.20 -3.51 3.30
CA PHE A 304 17.82 -2.33 4.10
C PHE A 304 18.98 -1.89 4.99
N GLU A 305 19.38 -0.61 4.89
CA GLU A 305 20.54 -0.06 5.59
C GLU A 305 20.51 1.48 5.73
N PRO A 306 21.22 2.03 6.75
CA PRO A 306 21.53 1.38 8.02
C PRO A 306 20.26 1.19 8.86
N LEU A 307 20.27 0.19 9.75
CA LEU A 307 19.15 -0.12 10.64
C LEU A 307 19.52 0.02 12.10
N GLU A 308 18.53 0.45 12.88
CA GLU A 308 18.46 0.10 14.29
C GLU A 308 17.37 -0.92 14.50
N ILE A 309 17.67 -1.94 15.29
CA ILE A 309 16.80 -3.09 15.50
C ILE A 309 16.61 -3.28 16.98
N VAL A 310 15.36 -3.32 17.44
CA VAL A 310 14.97 -3.78 18.77
C VAL A 310 14.24 -5.11 18.59
N GLU A 311 14.85 -6.19 19.09
CA GLU A 311 14.33 -7.56 19.00
C GLU A 311 13.96 -8.05 20.41
N ILE A 312 12.67 -8.32 20.64
CA ILE A 312 12.14 -8.81 21.91
C ILE A 312 11.48 -10.16 21.71
N ASP A 313 11.92 -11.19 22.42
CA ASP A 313 11.22 -12.47 22.53
C ASP A 313 10.48 -12.54 23.86
N ALA A 314 9.22 -12.98 23.80
CA ALA A 314 8.40 -13.16 24.99
C ALA A 314 7.63 -14.48 24.94
N MET A 315 7.45 -15.08 26.12
CA MET A 315 6.57 -16.23 26.31
C MET A 315 5.13 -15.73 26.49
N ILE A 316 4.19 -16.44 25.89
CA ILE A 316 2.75 -16.21 26.01
C ILE A 316 2.02 -17.49 26.43
N SER A 317 0.73 -17.40 26.71
CA SER A 317 -0.07 -18.60 26.95
C SER A 317 -0.16 -19.46 25.68
N ARG A 318 -0.33 -20.77 25.86
CA ARG A 318 -0.52 -21.69 24.73
C ARG A 318 -1.79 -21.37 23.95
N GLU A 319 -2.87 -21.01 24.64
CA GLU A 319 -4.15 -20.62 24.04
C GLU A 319 -4.01 -19.39 23.16
N ALA A 320 -3.38 -18.32 23.66
CA ALA A 320 -3.11 -17.13 22.86
C ALA A 320 -2.25 -17.47 21.64
N HIS A 321 -1.23 -18.31 21.80
CA HIS A 321 -0.37 -18.72 20.68
C HIS A 321 -1.13 -19.49 19.60
N GLU A 322 -1.97 -20.45 19.98
CA GLU A 322 -2.78 -21.26 19.05
C GLU A 322 -3.81 -20.41 18.31
N ALA A 323 -4.30 -19.31 18.89
CA ALA A 323 -5.20 -18.37 18.22
C ALA A 323 -4.50 -17.52 17.13
N LEU A 324 -3.20 -17.25 17.27
CA LEU A 324 -2.45 -16.40 16.33
C LEU A 324 -1.99 -17.12 15.06
N VAL A 325 -1.89 -18.45 15.07
CA VAL A 325 -1.27 -19.21 13.97
C VAL A 325 -2.29 -20.09 13.25
N PRO A 326 -2.25 -20.16 11.90
CA PRO A 326 -3.11 -21.07 11.16
C PRO A 326 -2.96 -22.53 11.61
N PRO A 327 -3.99 -23.40 11.53
CA PRO A 327 -3.92 -24.76 12.08
C PRO A 327 -2.84 -25.65 11.45
N ILE A 328 -2.43 -25.35 10.21
CA ILE A 328 -1.34 -26.02 9.52
C ILE A 328 0.05 -25.66 10.09
N CYS A 329 0.16 -24.53 10.79
CA CYS A 329 1.33 -24.02 11.47
C CYS A 329 1.34 -24.56 12.91
N ARG A 330 2.17 -25.57 13.19
CA ARG A 330 2.16 -26.24 14.50
C ARG A 330 2.91 -25.43 15.55
N THR A 331 2.42 -25.45 16.79
CA THR A 331 3.17 -24.91 17.93
C THR A 331 4.41 -25.78 18.16
N ALA A 332 5.60 -25.16 18.22
CA ALA A 332 6.86 -25.88 18.40
C ALA A 332 7.11 -26.31 19.87
N GLY A 333 6.04 -26.52 20.65
CA GLY A 333 6.11 -26.75 22.10
C GLY A 333 6.55 -25.54 22.93
N ARG A 334 6.82 -24.38 22.29
CA ARG A 334 7.18 -23.13 22.95
C ARG A 334 6.24 -22.02 22.46
N PRO A 335 5.21 -21.63 23.24
CA PRO A 335 4.31 -20.55 22.88
C PRO A 335 5.05 -19.21 23.06
N MET A 336 5.73 -18.80 21.99
CA MET A 336 6.64 -17.67 21.99
C MET A 336 6.27 -16.71 20.86
N ILE A 337 6.34 -15.43 21.17
CA ILE A 337 6.23 -14.35 20.20
C ILE A 337 7.57 -13.63 20.07
N LYS A 338 7.74 -12.92 18.96
CA LYS A 338 8.83 -11.97 18.75
C LYS A 338 8.24 -10.65 18.30
N MET A 339 8.64 -9.58 18.98
CA MET A 339 8.44 -8.22 18.54
C MET A 339 9.73 -7.67 17.93
N LEU A 340 9.63 -7.04 16.76
CA LEU A 340 10.76 -6.44 16.07
C LEU A 340 10.44 -4.98 15.75
N GLY A 341 11.13 -4.04 16.40
CA GLY A 341 11.12 -2.63 16.03
C GLY A 341 12.30 -2.32 15.14
N LEU A 342 12.06 -1.67 14.00
CA LEU A 342 13.08 -1.33 13.02
C LEU A 342 13.01 0.15 12.70
N ARG A 343 14.13 0.87 12.86
CA ARG A 343 14.33 2.19 12.27
C ARG A 343 15.19 2.02 11.03
N VAL A 344 14.58 2.23 9.87
CA VAL A 344 15.18 2.00 8.55
C VAL A 344 15.70 3.33 8.00
N GLY A 345 17.00 3.41 7.72
CA GLY A 345 17.58 4.60 7.06
C GLY A 345 17.19 4.72 5.58
N GLY A 346 16.98 3.59 4.92
CA GLY A 346 16.58 3.46 3.52
C GLY A 346 16.81 2.02 3.04
N GLY A 347 16.48 1.74 1.78
CA GLY A 347 16.75 0.43 1.20
C GLY A 347 16.15 0.25 -0.19
N ASP A 348 16.05 -1.00 -0.60
CA ASP A 348 15.54 -1.38 -1.92
C ASP A 348 14.01 -1.21 -2.05
N LEU A 349 13.29 -1.02 -0.94
CA LEU A 349 11.85 -0.77 -0.92
C LEU A 349 11.47 0.71 -0.80
N SER A 350 12.29 1.51 -0.10
CA SER A 350 12.05 2.94 0.06
C SER A 350 13.37 3.71 0.16
N PRO A 351 13.50 4.83 -0.57
CA PRO A 351 14.69 5.67 -0.49
C PRO A 351 14.65 6.65 0.70
N VAL A 352 13.51 6.76 1.39
CA VAL A 352 13.36 7.65 2.55
C VAL A 352 13.41 6.83 3.84
N PRO A 353 13.91 7.41 4.95
CA PRO A 353 13.86 6.75 6.24
C PRO A 353 12.41 6.51 6.69
N TYR A 354 12.19 5.40 7.39
CA TYR A 354 10.90 5.07 7.99
C TYR A 354 11.11 4.12 9.18
N SER A 355 10.05 3.90 9.94
CA SER A 355 10.03 2.93 11.03
C SER A 355 9.04 1.82 10.74
N GLU A 356 9.31 0.59 11.16
CA GLU A 356 8.36 -0.50 11.11
C GLU A 356 8.39 -1.32 12.41
N ALA A 357 7.26 -1.90 12.77
CA ALA A 357 7.10 -2.78 13.93
C ALA A 357 6.42 -4.08 13.49
N TRP A 358 7.01 -5.20 13.87
CA TRP A 358 6.49 -6.52 13.58
C TRP A 358 6.14 -7.28 14.84
N LEU A 359 5.09 -8.09 14.75
CA LEU A 359 4.74 -9.13 15.70
C LEU A 359 4.76 -10.47 14.98
N PHE A 360 5.48 -11.43 15.55
CA PHE A 360 5.58 -12.78 15.04
C PHE A 360 5.19 -13.81 16.10
N ALA A 361 4.67 -14.95 15.67
CA ALA A 361 4.45 -16.12 16.50
C ALA A 361 5.36 -17.27 16.05
N PHE A 362 6.08 -17.89 16.98
CA PHE A 362 6.99 -18.98 16.65
C PHE A 362 6.23 -20.25 16.24
N THR A 363 6.59 -20.89 15.12
CA THR A 363 5.83 -22.02 14.57
C THR A 363 6.69 -23.04 13.83
N ILE A 364 6.10 -24.20 13.53
CA ILE A 364 6.61 -25.18 12.57
C ILE A 364 5.64 -25.27 11.40
N THR A 365 6.10 -24.87 10.22
CA THR A 365 5.32 -24.91 8.97
C THR A 365 6.09 -25.71 7.94
N ALA A 366 5.43 -26.65 7.26
CA ALA A 366 6.08 -27.53 6.27
C ALA A 366 7.36 -28.22 6.82
N ASN A 367 7.33 -28.63 8.10
CA ASN A 367 8.45 -29.21 8.84
C ASN A 367 9.69 -28.30 9.00
N ARG A 368 9.53 -26.98 8.84
CA ARG A 368 10.57 -25.98 9.06
C ARG A 368 10.20 -25.12 10.28
N MET A 369 11.16 -24.87 11.17
CA MET A 369 11.00 -23.86 12.22
C MET A 369 10.98 -22.47 11.59
N ALA A 370 9.97 -21.67 11.92
CA ALA A 370 9.78 -20.34 11.36
C ALA A 370 9.05 -19.42 12.33
N TRP A 371 8.96 -18.15 11.96
CA TRP A 371 8.19 -17.11 12.62
C TRP A 371 7.01 -16.75 11.73
N TYR A 372 5.79 -17.03 12.17
CA TYR A 372 4.58 -16.61 11.45
C TYR A 372 4.39 -15.10 11.64
N ALA A 373 4.29 -14.34 10.55
CA ALA A 373 4.02 -12.91 10.58
C ALA A 373 2.56 -12.65 10.93
N VAL A 374 2.34 -12.26 12.19
CA VAL A 374 1.03 -11.98 12.78
C VAL A 374 0.61 -10.57 12.39
N SER A 375 1.43 -9.58 12.75
CA SER A 375 1.14 -8.16 12.49
C SER A 375 2.35 -7.40 12.00
N HIS A 376 2.13 -6.40 11.15
CA HIS A 376 3.15 -5.51 10.64
C HIS A 376 2.61 -4.09 10.52
N ILE A 377 3.20 -3.16 11.28
CA ILE A 377 2.82 -1.75 11.31
C ILE A 377 3.97 -0.93 10.75
N VAL A 378 3.71 -0.16 9.69
CA VAL A 378 4.70 0.64 8.97
C VAL A 378 4.39 2.11 9.16
N GLY A 379 5.42 2.87 9.52
CA GLY A 379 5.40 4.32 9.58
C GLY A 379 5.34 4.97 8.21
N GLU A 380 5.23 6.29 8.21
CA GLU A 380 5.28 7.09 6.99
C GLU A 380 6.57 6.82 6.20
N GLY A 381 6.47 6.74 4.87
CA GLY A 381 7.61 6.52 3.98
C GLY A 381 7.98 5.06 3.73
N GLY A 382 7.50 4.10 4.53
CA GLY A 382 7.74 2.68 4.31
C GLY A 382 6.85 2.05 3.23
N ASP A 383 7.17 0.82 2.81
CA ASP A 383 6.35 0.07 1.85
C ASP A 383 5.26 -0.74 2.57
N LEU A 384 4.00 -0.47 2.22
CA LEU A 384 2.84 -1.24 2.64
C LEU A 384 2.36 -2.24 1.58
N THR A 385 2.77 -2.06 0.33
CA THR A 385 2.11 -2.68 -0.82
C THR A 385 2.88 -3.87 -1.37
N PHE A 386 4.17 -3.71 -1.63
CA PHE A 386 4.97 -4.75 -2.27
C PHE A 386 5.09 -5.97 -1.36
N GLY A 387 5.48 -5.77 -0.10
CA GLY A 387 5.58 -6.88 0.84
C GLY A 387 4.24 -7.61 1.09
N ARG A 388 3.15 -6.86 1.04
CA ARG A 388 1.78 -7.35 1.25
C ARG A 388 1.28 -8.22 0.11
N ASP A 389 1.51 -7.81 -1.13
CA ASP A 389 1.04 -8.48 -2.34
C ASP A 389 1.97 -9.60 -2.80
N VAL A 390 3.28 -9.44 -2.60
CA VAL A 390 4.28 -10.42 -3.02
C VAL A 390 4.42 -11.51 -1.97
N PHE A 391 4.68 -11.15 -0.71
CA PHE A 391 4.97 -12.14 0.33
C PHE A 391 3.80 -12.43 1.26
N GLY A 392 2.72 -11.64 1.22
CA GLY A 392 1.62 -11.84 2.15
C GLY A 392 1.87 -11.22 3.53
N TYR A 393 2.74 -10.22 3.65
CA TYR A 393 2.93 -9.53 4.93
C TYR A 393 1.62 -8.88 5.42
N PRO A 394 1.30 -8.94 6.72
CA PRO A 394 0.12 -8.32 7.30
C PRO A 394 0.29 -6.80 7.50
N SER A 395 0.85 -6.12 6.49
CA SER A 395 1.25 -4.71 6.53
C SER A 395 0.07 -3.78 6.67
N LYS A 396 0.21 -2.79 7.56
CA LYS A 396 -0.77 -1.76 7.90
C LYS A 396 -0.07 -0.44 8.23
N SER A 397 -0.74 0.71 8.04
CA SER A 397 -0.14 2.01 8.40
C SER A 397 -0.09 2.20 9.91
N GLY A 398 0.85 2.97 10.43
CA GLY A 398 0.80 3.40 11.83
C GLY A 398 1.90 4.37 12.16
N ALA A 399 2.21 4.49 13.44
CA ALA A 399 3.30 5.32 13.92
C ALA A 399 4.14 4.52 14.90
N PRO A 400 4.98 3.59 14.40
CA PRO A 400 6.04 3.00 15.21
C PRO A 400 7.13 4.06 15.44
N ASP A 401 7.46 4.27 16.70
CA ASP A 401 8.52 5.16 17.17
C ASP A 401 9.58 4.31 17.89
N ILE A 402 10.77 4.23 17.29
CA ILE A 402 11.90 3.46 17.82
C ILE A 402 13.05 4.42 18.06
N VAL A 403 13.47 4.49 19.31
CA VAL A 403 14.59 5.29 19.77
C VAL A 403 15.59 4.36 20.43
N VAL A 404 16.82 4.34 19.91
CA VAL A 404 17.95 3.67 20.54
C VAL A 404 18.99 4.72 20.87
N THR A 405 19.46 4.74 22.11
CA THR A 405 20.56 5.60 22.56
C THR A 405 21.70 4.75 23.12
N PRO A 406 22.85 5.36 23.48
CA PRO A 406 23.95 4.62 24.11
C PRO A 406 23.63 4.03 25.49
N VAL A 407 22.52 4.40 26.13
CA VAL A 407 22.19 3.98 27.51
C VAL A 407 20.75 3.49 27.69
N ASP A 408 19.86 3.73 26.75
CA ASP A 408 18.48 3.27 26.78
C ASP A 408 17.95 2.92 25.39
N PHE A 409 16.79 2.27 25.37
CA PHE A 409 15.97 2.15 24.18
C PHE A 409 14.50 2.39 24.56
N SER A 410 13.72 2.83 23.58
CA SER A 410 12.27 2.95 23.67
C SER A 410 11.66 2.54 22.33
N MET A 411 10.59 1.77 22.40
CA MET A 411 9.77 1.37 21.27
C MET A 411 8.30 1.62 21.65
N SER A 412 7.63 2.53 20.96
CA SER A 412 6.19 2.75 21.06
C SER A 412 5.56 2.49 19.70
N VAL A 413 4.50 1.70 19.66
CA VAL A 413 3.79 1.39 18.41
C VAL A 413 2.38 1.92 18.53
N LYS A 414 2.02 2.90 17.69
CA LYS A 414 0.67 3.47 17.67
C LYS A 414 -0.06 3.07 16.40
N ARG A 415 -1.33 2.70 16.55
CA ARG A 415 -2.26 2.43 15.45
C ARG A 415 -3.66 2.82 15.89
N MET A 416 -4.44 3.41 14.97
CA MET A 416 -5.84 3.78 15.20
C MET A 416 -6.04 4.67 16.45
N GLY A 417 -5.11 5.58 16.69
CA GLY A 417 -5.18 6.54 17.81
C GLY A 417 -4.87 5.96 19.19
N ARG A 418 -4.47 4.69 19.29
CA ARG A 418 -4.01 4.07 20.55
C ARG A 418 -2.59 3.55 20.43
N GLU A 419 -1.94 3.38 21.58
CA GLU A 419 -0.69 2.64 21.70
C GLU A 419 -1.02 1.14 21.77
N VAL A 420 -0.52 0.37 20.82
CA VAL A 420 -0.78 -1.08 20.71
C VAL A 420 0.31 -1.94 21.34
N ALA A 421 1.52 -1.41 21.39
CA ALA A 421 2.66 -2.01 22.07
C ALA A 421 3.61 -0.92 22.54
N PHE A 422 4.26 -1.21 23.66
CA PHE A 422 5.31 -0.38 24.22
C PHE A 422 6.40 -1.28 24.82
N ALA A 423 7.65 -0.90 24.66
CA ALA A 423 8.77 -1.48 25.38
C ALA A 423 9.84 -0.41 25.65
N ASP A 424 10.31 -0.36 26.88
CA ASP A 424 11.38 0.54 27.29
C ASP A 424 12.34 -0.13 28.26
N GLY A 425 13.58 0.34 28.29
CA GLY A 425 14.54 -0.13 29.26
C GLY A 425 15.95 0.39 29.06
N PRO A 426 16.83 0.16 30.04
CA PRO A 426 18.22 0.51 29.93
C PRO A 426 18.91 -0.36 28.88
N PHE A 427 19.73 0.29 28.07
CA PHE A 427 20.66 -0.32 27.13
C PHE A 427 22.05 -0.34 27.80
N HIS A 428 22.21 -1.25 28.75
CA HIS A 428 23.49 -1.58 29.38
C HIS A 428 23.85 -3.03 29.07
N GLY A 429 23.98 -3.33 27.79
CA GLY A 429 24.29 -4.67 27.32
C GLY A 429 25.80 -4.90 27.19
N PHE A 430 26.22 -6.15 27.35
CA PHE A 430 27.52 -6.58 26.86
C PHE A 430 27.43 -6.71 25.34
N SER A 431 28.29 -6.00 24.61
CA SER A 431 28.37 -6.16 23.17
C SER A 431 28.87 -7.55 22.84
N THR A 432 28.09 -8.31 22.09
CA THR A 432 28.51 -9.65 21.62
C THR A 432 29.30 -9.58 20.32
N GLY A 433 29.73 -8.38 19.91
CA GLY A 433 30.35 -8.13 18.61
C GLY A 433 29.34 -8.10 17.46
N THR A 434 29.86 -8.19 16.24
CA THR A 434 29.02 -8.35 15.03
C THR A 434 28.43 -9.75 15.01
N SER A 435 27.10 -9.84 15.05
CA SER A 435 26.37 -11.11 14.95
C SER A 435 25.65 -11.21 13.62
N LEU A 436 25.64 -12.41 13.03
CA LEU A 436 24.69 -12.78 11.99
C LEU A 436 23.51 -13.49 12.67
N ALA A 437 22.30 -13.01 12.43
CA ALA A 437 21.08 -13.69 12.81
C ALA A 437 20.22 -14.03 11.60
N GLN A 438 19.42 -15.07 11.77
CA GLN A 438 18.48 -15.55 10.79
C GLN A 438 17.09 -15.53 11.39
N LEU A 439 16.12 -15.09 10.60
CA LEU A 439 14.71 -15.11 10.95
C LEU A 439 13.96 -15.75 9.78
N PRO A 440 13.88 -17.09 9.74
CA PRO A 440 12.98 -17.76 8.81
C PRO A 440 11.56 -17.35 9.13
N MET A 441 10.88 -16.72 8.18
CA MET A 441 9.54 -16.18 8.36
C MET A 441 8.55 -16.88 7.43
N VAL A 442 7.31 -17.02 7.88
CA VAL A 442 6.17 -17.44 7.07
C VAL A 442 5.08 -16.39 7.16
N SER A 443 4.49 -16.03 6.04
CA SER A 443 3.39 -15.08 5.95
C SER A 443 2.21 -15.66 5.15
N LEU A 444 1.03 -15.05 5.27
CA LEU A 444 -0.22 -15.51 4.67
C LEU A 444 -0.66 -14.57 3.55
N ARG A 445 -0.65 -15.05 2.31
CA ARG A 445 -1.02 -14.29 1.11
C ARG A 445 -2.35 -14.78 0.56
N ALA A 446 -3.37 -13.92 0.53
CA ALA A 446 -4.62 -14.25 -0.14
C ALA A 446 -4.41 -14.39 -1.65
N ARG A 447 -5.11 -15.34 -2.27
CA ARG A 447 -5.22 -15.42 -3.72
C ARG A 447 -6.26 -14.43 -4.20
N ALA A 448 -6.07 -13.90 -5.42
CA ALA A 448 -7.03 -13.02 -6.06
C ALA A 448 -8.45 -13.61 -6.02
N GLY A 449 -9.43 -12.79 -5.64
CA GLY A 449 -10.83 -13.21 -5.51
C GLY A 449 -11.16 -14.02 -4.25
N GLY A 450 -10.26 -14.10 -3.27
CA GLY A 450 -10.55 -14.66 -1.94
C GLY A 450 -10.78 -16.17 -1.91
N LYS A 451 -10.38 -16.93 -2.95
CA LYS A 451 -10.63 -18.38 -3.07
C LYS A 451 -9.67 -19.27 -2.28
N GLY A 452 -9.01 -18.71 -1.27
CA GLY A 452 -7.96 -19.35 -0.48
C GLY A 452 -6.73 -18.47 -0.31
N ALA A 453 -5.78 -18.94 0.48
CA ALA A 453 -4.49 -18.29 0.68
C ALA A 453 -3.31 -19.24 0.54
N GLU A 454 -2.13 -18.67 0.48
CA GLU A 454 -0.85 -19.35 0.38
C GLU A 454 0.03 -18.93 1.55
N LEU A 455 0.73 -19.90 2.14
CA LEU A 455 1.80 -19.63 3.08
C LEU A 455 3.10 -19.42 2.31
N VAL A 456 3.69 -18.25 2.46
CA VAL A 456 4.94 -17.86 1.80
C VAL A 456 6.05 -17.90 2.85
N TYR A 457 7.05 -18.74 2.63
CA TYR A 457 8.27 -18.80 3.42
C TYR A 457 9.32 -17.84 2.86
N GLN A 458 10.03 -17.14 3.72
CA GLN A 458 11.13 -16.25 3.32
C GLN A 458 12.22 -16.25 4.39
N MET A 459 13.49 -16.28 3.96
CA MET A 459 14.61 -16.15 4.88
C MET A 459 15.00 -14.67 5.02
N TRP A 460 15.04 -14.20 6.27
CA TRP A 460 15.59 -12.91 6.60
C TRP A 460 16.91 -13.07 7.34
N THR A 461 17.88 -12.22 7.05
CA THR A 461 19.15 -12.16 7.76
C THR A 461 19.40 -10.76 8.30
N PHE A 462 19.99 -10.70 9.49
CA PHE A 462 20.42 -9.47 10.14
C PHE A 462 21.90 -9.56 10.44
N GLN A 463 22.67 -8.55 10.07
CA GLN A 463 24.08 -8.44 10.42
C GLN A 463 24.34 -7.08 11.05
N GLY A 464 24.79 -7.07 12.30
CA GLY A 464 25.03 -5.82 13.02
C GLY A 464 25.70 -6.05 14.37
N ARG A 465 26.08 -4.97 15.03
CA ARG A 465 26.60 -5.03 16.40
C ARG A 465 25.41 -5.30 17.33
N ARG A 466 25.40 -6.47 17.97
CA ARG A 466 24.31 -6.87 18.86
C ARG A 466 24.70 -6.66 20.32
N ASN A 467 23.78 -6.12 21.09
CA ASN A 467 23.86 -6.05 22.54
C ASN A 467 22.65 -6.77 23.12
N ARG A 468 22.86 -7.60 24.14
CA ARG A 468 21.78 -8.28 24.86
C ARG A 468 21.51 -7.53 26.16
N VAL A 469 20.24 -7.39 26.50
CA VAL A 469 19.78 -6.75 27.73
C VAL A 469 19.14 -7.81 28.61
N ASP A 470 19.33 -7.68 29.92
CA ASP A 470 18.67 -8.53 30.90
C ASP A 470 17.14 -8.35 30.80
N PRO A 471 16.36 -9.42 30.57
CA PRO A 471 14.90 -9.33 30.51
C PRO A 471 14.26 -8.72 31.76
N ALA A 472 14.89 -8.82 32.92
CA ALA A 472 14.39 -8.20 34.15
C ALA A 472 14.57 -6.68 34.19
N ALA A 473 15.39 -6.11 33.29
CA ALA A 473 15.73 -4.69 33.30
C ALA A 473 14.79 -3.83 32.44
N PHE A 474 13.94 -4.42 31.61
CA PHE A 474 13.06 -3.68 30.69
C PHE A 474 11.59 -3.98 30.95
N GLN A 475 10.71 -3.06 30.55
CA GLN A 475 9.27 -3.25 30.60
C GLN A 475 8.72 -3.43 29.20
N MET A 476 7.68 -4.24 29.09
CA MET A 476 6.92 -4.40 27.86
C MET A 476 5.45 -4.46 28.22
N ALA A 477 4.64 -3.74 27.47
CA ALA A 477 3.20 -3.75 27.60
C ALA A 477 2.57 -3.81 26.22
N PHE A 478 1.37 -4.37 26.19
CA PHE A 478 0.49 -4.36 25.04
C PHE A 478 -0.79 -3.62 25.40
N ALA A 479 -1.61 -3.30 24.40
CA ALA A 479 -2.87 -2.62 24.64
C ALA A 479 -3.73 -3.37 25.67
N ALA A 480 -4.23 -2.64 26.67
CA ALA A 480 -5.12 -3.17 27.70
C ALA A 480 -6.57 -3.27 27.23
N ASP A 481 -6.92 -2.58 26.13
CA ASP A 481 -8.24 -2.52 25.55
C ASP A 481 -8.21 -2.98 24.09
N PRO A 482 -9.26 -3.64 23.58
CA PRO A 482 -9.36 -3.99 22.18
C PRO A 482 -9.40 -2.71 21.33
N ALA A 483 -9.08 -2.85 20.04
CA ALA A 483 -9.18 -1.73 19.12
C ALA A 483 -10.63 -1.18 19.07
N PRO A 484 -10.84 0.15 19.01
CA PRO A 484 -12.18 0.74 19.09
C PRO A 484 -13.13 0.21 18.01
N GLY A 485 -14.31 -0.31 18.41
CA GLY A 485 -15.29 -0.88 17.47
C GLY A 485 -14.97 -2.31 17.01
N LEU A 486 -13.97 -2.95 17.59
CA LEU A 486 -13.58 -4.36 17.35
C LEU A 486 -13.77 -5.23 18.59
N GLU A 487 -14.69 -4.91 19.51
CA GLU A 487 -14.90 -5.65 20.77
C GLU A 487 -15.28 -7.13 20.57
N GLN A 488 -15.52 -7.55 19.32
CA GLN A 488 -15.83 -8.93 18.92
C GLN A 488 -14.94 -9.44 17.77
N ARG A 489 -13.82 -8.77 17.47
CA ARG A 489 -12.95 -9.13 16.33
C ARG A 489 -11.50 -9.31 16.75
N PRO A 490 -10.73 -10.10 15.98
CA PRO A 490 -9.32 -10.34 16.27
C PRO A 490 -8.50 -9.05 16.40
N ASP A 491 -7.80 -8.89 17.51
CA ASP A 491 -6.81 -7.84 17.75
C ASP A 491 -5.56 -8.47 18.38
N PRO A 492 -4.54 -8.80 17.57
CA PRO A 492 -3.40 -9.60 17.98
C PRO A 492 -2.52 -8.89 19.00
N TRP A 493 -2.64 -7.55 19.09
CA TRP A 493 -1.87 -6.77 20.06
C TRP A 493 -2.57 -6.79 21.41
N TYR A 494 -3.90 -6.89 21.46
CA TYR A 494 -4.67 -7.01 22.70
C TYR A 494 -4.73 -8.46 23.22
N GLU A 495 -4.83 -9.44 22.32
CA GLU A 495 -5.10 -10.85 22.65
C GLU A 495 -3.92 -11.61 23.28
N LEU A 496 -2.73 -11.03 23.33
CA LEU A 496 -1.55 -11.68 23.91
C LEU A 496 -1.68 -11.93 25.43
N GLY A 497 -2.52 -11.13 26.11
CA GLY A 497 -2.70 -11.19 27.55
C GLY A 497 -1.39 -10.94 28.31
N SER A 498 -1.15 -11.71 29.38
CA SER A 498 0.11 -11.61 30.13
C SER A 498 1.26 -12.17 29.32
N THR A 499 2.30 -11.36 29.13
CA THR A 499 3.53 -11.77 28.43
C THR A 499 4.71 -11.76 29.39
N GLN A 500 5.63 -12.70 29.21
CA GLN A 500 6.87 -12.75 29.99
C GLN A 500 8.06 -12.55 29.05
N PRO A 501 8.75 -11.40 29.14
CA PRO A 501 10.01 -11.18 28.44
C PRO A 501 11.01 -12.33 28.66
N ALA A 502 11.54 -12.88 27.57
CA ALA A 502 12.50 -13.96 27.58
C ALA A 502 13.88 -13.51 27.08
N MET A 503 13.91 -12.60 26.10
CA MET A 503 15.14 -12.04 25.56
C MET A 503 14.86 -10.65 25.01
N LEU A 504 15.81 -9.73 25.19
CA LEU A 504 15.89 -8.49 24.45
C LEU A 504 17.29 -8.37 23.84
N SER A 505 17.34 -8.02 22.56
CA SER A 505 18.56 -7.58 21.93
C SER A 505 18.35 -6.38 21.05
N VAL A 506 19.32 -5.47 21.08
CA VAL A 506 19.33 -4.28 20.25
C VAL A 506 20.52 -4.36 19.31
N MET A 507 20.30 -4.05 18.03
CA MET A 507 21.36 -3.91 17.05
C MET A 507 21.44 -2.50 16.52
N GLU A 508 22.67 -1.99 16.41
CA GLU A 508 22.96 -0.70 15.81
C GLU A 508 23.72 -0.90 14.51
N ASN A 509 23.53 0.02 13.56
CA ASN A 509 24.15 -0.01 12.23
C ASN A 509 24.00 -1.39 11.56
N ALA A 510 22.83 -1.98 11.74
CA ALA A 510 22.54 -3.30 11.21
C ALA A 510 22.17 -3.22 9.74
N VAL A 511 22.36 -4.35 9.08
CA VAL A 511 21.99 -4.64 7.71
C VAL A 511 20.95 -5.73 7.75
N MET A 512 19.83 -5.53 7.07
CA MET A 512 18.86 -6.60 6.86
C MET A 512 18.83 -6.98 5.39
N GLN A 513 18.78 -8.29 5.13
CA GLN A 513 18.57 -8.84 3.81
C GLN A 513 17.37 -9.80 3.84
N ARG A 514 16.55 -9.76 2.79
CA ARG A 514 15.41 -10.69 2.60
C ARG A 514 15.63 -11.44 1.30
N THR A 515 15.62 -12.77 1.35
CA THR A 515 15.77 -13.59 0.13
C THR A 515 14.46 -13.68 -0.65
N PRO A 516 14.47 -14.20 -1.88
CA PRO A 516 13.26 -14.66 -2.55
C PRO A 516 12.41 -15.55 -1.66
N GLY A 517 11.09 -15.45 -1.81
CA GLY A 517 10.12 -16.27 -1.07
C GLY A 517 9.74 -17.54 -1.82
N GLU A 518 9.13 -18.48 -1.11
CA GLU A 518 8.67 -19.77 -1.62
C GLU A 518 7.26 -20.04 -1.10
N VAL A 519 6.31 -20.43 -1.96
CA VAL A 519 5.01 -20.94 -1.48
C VAL A 519 5.20 -22.33 -0.91
N VAL A 520 4.97 -22.50 0.40
CA VAL A 520 5.21 -23.77 1.12
C VAL A 520 3.95 -24.55 1.46
N ALA A 521 2.78 -23.89 1.42
CA ALA A 521 1.48 -24.54 1.60
C ALA A 521 0.34 -23.68 1.05
N GLU A 522 -0.80 -24.31 0.77
CA GLU A 522 -2.07 -23.64 0.52
C GLU A 522 -2.99 -23.79 1.73
N LEU A 523 -3.83 -22.79 1.98
CA LEU A 523 -4.77 -22.74 3.09
C LEU A 523 -6.17 -22.35 2.56
N PRO A 524 -7.08 -23.32 2.39
CA PRO A 524 -8.44 -23.04 1.92
C PRO A 524 -9.30 -22.28 2.94
N GLN A 525 -9.08 -22.53 4.23
CA GLN A 525 -9.80 -21.90 5.35
C GLN A 525 -8.85 -20.95 6.07
N PHE A 526 -8.79 -19.72 5.58
CA PHE A 526 -7.77 -18.74 6.00
C PHE A 526 -8.37 -17.46 6.55
N GLU A 527 -9.68 -17.27 6.36
CA GLU A 527 -10.44 -16.06 6.65
C GLU A 527 -10.25 -15.59 8.09
N GLU A 528 -10.29 -16.50 9.06
CA GLU A 528 -10.10 -16.17 10.48
C GLU A 528 -8.74 -15.51 10.75
N PHE A 529 -7.66 -16.09 10.22
CA PHE A 529 -6.30 -15.58 10.36
C PHE A 529 -6.03 -14.35 9.49
N TYR A 530 -6.77 -14.23 8.39
CA TYR A 530 -6.62 -13.10 7.46
C TYR A 530 -7.39 -11.86 7.91
N ARG A 531 -8.46 -12.03 8.70
CA ARG A 531 -9.20 -10.91 9.32
C ARG A 531 -8.27 -10.03 10.11
N GLU A 532 -7.37 -10.62 10.87
CA GLU A 532 -6.41 -9.89 11.69
C GLU A 532 -5.60 -8.91 10.83
N ARG A 533 -5.08 -9.37 9.68
CA ARG A 533 -4.40 -8.55 8.66
C ARG A 533 -5.26 -7.42 8.08
N CYS A 534 -6.58 -7.51 8.21
CA CYS A 534 -7.56 -6.56 7.67
C CYS A 534 -8.35 -5.82 8.77
N ASP A 535 -7.79 -5.75 9.99
CA ASP A 535 -8.43 -5.15 11.18
C ASP A 535 -9.87 -5.65 11.39
N GLY A 536 -10.03 -6.97 11.25
CA GLY A 536 -11.27 -7.69 11.49
C GLY A 536 -12.25 -7.73 10.30
N VAL A 537 -12.00 -7.03 9.19
CA VAL A 537 -12.91 -7.02 8.03
C VAL A 537 -12.20 -7.53 6.78
N LEU A 538 -12.65 -8.66 6.22
CA LEU A 538 -12.04 -9.15 4.99
C LEU A 538 -12.40 -8.25 3.79
N PRO A 539 -11.49 -8.10 2.81
CA PRO A 539 -11.75 -7.28 1.62
C PRO A 539 -13.01 -7.72 0.85
N TRP A 540 -13.32 -9.01 0.85
CA TRP A 540 -14.42 -9.63 0.11
C TRP A 540 -15.70 -9.84 0.93
N GLU A 541 -15.74 -9.35 2.17
CA GLU A 541 -16.96 -9.41 2.98
C GLU A 541 -17.92 -8.28 2.66
N ALA A 542 -19.21 -8.64 2.59
CA ALA A 542 -20.26 -7.63 2.59
C ALA A 542 -20.12 -6.79 3.86
N ARG A 543 -20.19 -5.46 3.71
CA ARG A 543 -20.24 -4.56 4.86
C ARG A 543 -21.39 -5.03 5.76
N PRO A 544 -21.20 -5.13 7.09
CA PRO A 544 -22.33 -5.29 7.99
C PRO A 544 -23.33 -4.16 7.68
N ALA A 545 -24.63 -4.46 7.55
CA ALA A 545 -25.64 -3.45 7.20
C ALA A 545 -25.63 -2.21 8.13
N LYS A 546 -25.07 -2.38 9.35
CA LYS A 546 -24.89 -1.30 10.32
C LYS A 546 -23.66 -0.41 10.08
N LEU A 547 -22.72 -0.76 9.18
CA LEU A 547 -21.48 -0.03 8.84
C LEU A 547 -21.38 0.27 7.33
N ALA A 548 -22.42 0.00 6.55
CA ALA A 548 -22.38 0.14 5.11
C ALA A 548 -22.48 1.61 4.68
N GLN A 549 -21.46 2.12 3.97
CA GLN A 549 -21.68 3.09 2.88
C GLN A 549 -21.70 2.37 1.52
N PRO A 550 -22.03 3.02 0.40
CA PRO A 550 -22.05 2.36 -0.89
C PRO A 550 -20.62 1.93 -1.26
N THR A 551 -20.53 0.71 -1.78
CA THR A 551 -19.29 0.09 -2.27
C THR A 551 -19.45 0.00 -3.78
N MET A 552 -18.41 0.30 -4.57
CA MET A 552 -18.56 0.37 -6.03
C MET A 552 -18.87 -0.98 -6.69
N LEU A 553 -18.73 -2.13 -6.02
CA LEU A 553 -18.92 -3.44 -6.65
C LEU A 553 -19.72 -4.43 -5.79
N ALA A 554 -20.80 -4.96 -6.37
CA ALA A 554 -21.67 -5.97 -5.77
C ALA A 554 -20.98 -7.34 -5.69
N ARG A 555 -21.31 -8.09 -4.62
CA ARG A 555 -20.88 -9.48 -4.35
C ARG A 555 -21.67 -10.46 -5.24
N PRO A 556 -21.10 -11.60 -5.68
CA PRO A 556 -21.86 -12.61 -6.43
C PRO A 556 -22.82 -13.40 -5.51
N ALA A 557 -23.98 -13.75 -6.06
CA ALA A 557 -24.94 -14.67 -5.46
C ALA A 557 -24.39 -16.11 -5.49
N GLY A 558 -24.39 -16.78 -4.34
CA GLY A 558 -23.93 -18.15 -4.24
C GLY A 558 -23.84 -18.66 -2.80
N ALA A 559 -24.96 -18.70 -2.09
CA ALA A 559 -25.12 -19.55 -0.91
C ALA A 559 -26.50 -20.22 -0.99
N SER A 560 -26.51 -21.47 -1.44
CA SER A 560 -27.65 -22.36 -1.32
C SER A 560 -27.71 -22.90 0.10
N SER A 561 -28.67 -22.43 0.87
CA SER A 561 -29.40 -23.21 1.89
C SER A 561 -30.70 -22.50 2.22
#